data_AF-A0A8T6H2N4-F1
#
_entry.id   AF-A0A8T6H2N4-F1
#
_cell.length_a   1.000
_cell.length_b   1.000
_cell.length_c   1.000
_cell.angle_alpha   90.00
_cell.angle_beta   90.00
_cell.angle_gamma   90.00
#
_symmetry.space_group_name_H-M   'P 1'
#
loop_
_entity.id
_entity.type
_entity.pdbx_description
1 polymer ?
#
loop_
_entity_poly.entity_id
_entity_poly.type
_entity_poly.pdbx_seq_one_letter_code
_entity_poly.pdbx_strand_id
1 'polypeptide(L)'
;MPSRRRRRARAVPADSAENIAPGADEASFKSRAEREEELQKWVVRGIIAVVGVLILLVAIAFAFEQLYIPNQVVASVEGAGITVRDFRQEYLLERNRLLLQLNQIQDSGIDLQQLSQQEPYSTWINEVNVPDQLGLRVLNDMIDDRLLALEATSRNVAVDDGAVRQAVEAYFGFDPTAVALIGVEPTATPEPTITPTQNVSPPPPATPGTTRGATT
;
A
#
# COMPACT_ATOMS: atom_id res chain seq x y z
N MET A 1 -92.59 -59.98 -48.59
CA MET A 1 -92.05 -61.36 -48.42
C MET A 1 -90.89 -61.57 -49.40
N PRO A 2 -89.83 -62.31 -49.04
CA PRO A 2 -88.50 -61.72 -48.90
C PRO A 2 -87.34 -62.40 -49.67
N SER A 3 -86.19 -61.72 -49.61
CA SER A 3 -84.83 -62.29 -49.56
C SER A 3 -84.22 -62.88 -50.84
N ARG A 4 -83.04 -62.37 -51.20
CA ARG A 4 -81.75 -63.05 -50.94
C ARG A 4 -80.58 -62.13 -51.27
N ARG A 5 -79.96 -61.58 -50.22
CA ARG A 5 -78.61 -61.00 -50.27
C ARG A 5 -77.59 -62.13 -50.42
N ARG A 6 -76.69 -62.03 -51.40
CA ARG A 6 -75.46 -62.84 -51.42
C ARG A 6 -74.27 -61.95 -51.05
N ARG A 7 -73.70 -62.26 -49.89
CA ARG A 7 -72.39 -61.81 -49.42
C ARG A 7 -71.31 -62.37 -50.35
N ARG A 8 -70.32 -61.54 -50.71
CA ARG A 8 -68.97 -61.98 -51.07
C ARG A 8 -67.98 -61.26 -50.18
N ALA A 9 -66.88 -61.95 -49.93
CA ALA A 9 -66.04 -61.86 -48.75
C ALA A 9 -65.06 -60.69 -48.77
N ARG A 10 -64.89 -60.11 -47.57
CA ARG A 10 -63.63 -59.84 -46.87
C ARG A 10 -62.42 -59.37 -47.69
N ALA A 11 -62.08 -58.10 -47.49
CA ALA A 11 -60.69 -57.67 -47.37
C ALA A 11 -60.63 -56.62 -46.24
N VAL A 12 -59.89 -56.95 -45.19
CA VAL A 12 -59.43 -56.03 -44.14
C VAL A 12 -57.98 -55.73 -44.47
N PRO A 13 -57.61 -54.45 -44.55
CA PRO A 13 -56.42 -53.97 -43.84
C PRO A 13 -56.79 -52.71 -43.01
N ALA A 14 -56.60 -52.74 -41.69
CA ALA A 14 -55.45 -52.10 -41.03
C ALA A 14 -55.37 -50.61 -41.43
N ASP A 15 -56.11 -49.71 -40.79
CA ASP A 15 -55.84 -49.16 -39.46
C ASP A 15 -54.35 -49.00 -39.15
N SER A 16 -54.00 -47.78 -38.71
CA SER A 16 -52.64 -47.30 -38.40
C SER A 16 -51.79 -46.88 -39.61
N ALA A 17 -52.18 -45.76 -40.23
CA ALA A 17 -51.20 -44.84 -40.80
C ALA A 17 -50.43 -44.17 -39.65
N GLU A 18 -49.54 -44.93 -39.00
CA GLU A 18 -48.55 -44.37 -38.08
C GLU A 18 -47.33 -43.97 -38.89
N ASN A 19 -47.30 -42.68 -39.22
CA ASN A 19 -46.23 -41.98 -39.87
C ASN A 19 -45.06 -41.87 -38.86
N ILE A 20 -44.28 -42.94 -38.70
CA ILE A 20 -43.00 -42.87 -37.98
C ILE A 20 -41.99 -42.25 -38.94
N ALA A 21 -41.91 -40.92 -38.90
CA ALA A 21 -40.75 -40.21 -39.38
C ALA A 21 -39.49 -40.79 -38.72
N PRO A 22 -38.37 -40.98 -39.43
CA PRO A 22 -37.06 -41.13 -38.81
C PRO A 22 -36.64 -39.77 -38.26
N GLY A 23 -37.28 -39.37 -37.16
CA GLY A 23 -37.01 -38.15 -36.43
C GLY A 23 -35.78 -38.36 -35.56
N ALA A 24 -34.63 -37.91 -36.05
CA ALA A 24 -33.66 -37.18 -35.27
C ALA A 24 -33.19 -37.80 -33.92
N ASP A 25 -32.76 -39.06 -33.92
CA ASP A 25 -31.99 -39.62 -32.80
C ASP A 25 -30.47 -39.70 -33.09
N GLU A 26 -29.98 -38.90 -34.03
CA GLU A 26 -28.55 -38.79 -34.37
C GLU A 26 -27.97 -37.40 -34.07
N ALA A 27 -28.58 -36.66 -33.13
CA ALA A 27 -28.12 -35.33 -32.72
C ALA A 27 -28.12 -35.16 -31.20
N SER A 28 -27.77 -36.20 -30.43
CA SER A 28 -27.85 -36.10 -28.97
C SER A 28 -26.88 -37.00 -28.19
N PHE A 29 -25.66 -37.18 -28.69
CA PHE A 29 -24.55 -37.64 -27.85
C PHE A 29 -23.28 -36.86 -28.16
N LYS A 30 -23.36 -35.52 -28.22
CA LYS A 30 -22.19 -34.74 -27.84
C LYS A 30 -21.90 -35.07 -26.39
N SER A 31 -20.84 -35.84 -26.21
CA SER A 31 -20.36 -36.42 -24.96
C SER A 31 -20.39 -35.36 -23.86
N ARG A 32 -20.83 -35.75 -22.67
CA ARG A 32 -20.88 -34.87 -21.48
C ARG A 32 -19.54 -34.14 -21.28
N ALA A 33 -18.43 -34.78 -21.65
CA ALA A 33 -17.08 -34.22 -21.65
C ALA A 33 -16.92 -32.95 -22.53
N GLU A 34 -17.50 -32.90 -23.73
CA GLU A 34 -17.38 -31.73 -24.62
C GLU A 34 -18.14 -30.51 -24.06
N ARG A 35 -19.28 -30.75 -23.40
CA ARG A 35 -20.05 -29.68 -22.73
C ARG A 35 -19.33 -29.16 -21.48
N GLU A 36 -18.63 -30.04 -20.77
CA GLU A 36 -17.81 -29.67 -19.60
C GLU A 36 -16.61 -28.80 -19.99
N GLU A 37 -15.95 -29.08 -21.11
CA GLU A 37 -14.85 -28.23 -21.61
C GLU A 37 -15.30 -26.83 -22.03
N GLU A 38 -16.48 -26.71 -22.65
CA GLU A 38 -17.04 -25.42 -23.03
C GLU A 38 -17.43 -24.60 -21.78
N LEU A 39 -18.08 -25.24 -20.80
CA LEU A 39 -18.40 -24.61 -19.51
C LEU A 39 -17.15 -24.18 -18.74
N GLN A 40 -16.11 -25.03 -18.73
CA GLN A 40 -14.83 -24.71 -18.08
C GLN A 40 -14.17 -23.46 -18.71
N LYS A 41 -14.19 -23.32 -20.03
CA LYS A 41 -13.65 -22.13 -20.72
C LYS A 41 -14.39 -20.86 -20.34
N TRP A 42 -15.72 -20.91 -20.20
CA TRP A 42 -16.50 -19.76 -19.73
C TRP A 42 -16.26 -19.43 -18.26
N VAL A 43 -16.16 -20.43 -17.39
CA VAL A 43 -15.83 -20.24 -15.98
C VAL A 43 -14.43 -19.61 -15.82
N VAL A 44 -13.43 -20.12 -16.54
CA VAL A 44 -12.07 -19.57 -16.50
C VAL A 44 -12.04 -18.12 -17.01
N ARG A 45 -12.74 -17.80 -18.11
CA ARG A 45 -12.88 -16.40 -18.57
C ARG A 45 -13.59 -15.51 -17.55
N GLY A 46 -14.62 -16.03 -16.89
CA GLY A 46 -15.31 -15.33 -15.81
C GLY A 46 -14.37 -15.00 -14.65
N ILE A 47 -13.55 -15.97 -14.22
CA ILE A 47 -12.53 -15.76 -13.18
C ILE A 47 -11.50 -14.72 -13.63
N ILE A 48 -10.98 -14.82 -14.87
CA ILE A 48 -10.03 -13.85 -15.42
C ILE A 48 -10.65 -12.45 -15.46
N ALA A 49 -11.93 -12.33 -15.84
CA ALA A 49 -12.63 -11.05 -15.85
C ALA A 49 -12.75 -10.47 -14.42
N VAL A 50 -13.13 -11.29 -13.44
CA VAL A 50 -13.23 -10.86 -12.03
C VAL A 50 -11.86 -10.43 -11.49
N VAL A 51 -10.81 -11.21 -11.74
CA VAL A 51 -9.43 -10.87 -11.36
C VAL A 51 -8.98 -9.58 -12.05
N GLY A 52 -9.29 -9.42 -13.33
CA GLY A 52 -8.98 -8.21 -14.10
C GLY A 52 -9.67 -6.97 -13.51
N VAL A 53 -10.94 -7.08 -13.12
CA VAL A 53 -11.67 -5.99 -12.45
C VAL A 53 -11.05 -5.66 -11.10
N LEU A 54 -10.66 -6.66 -10.30
CA LEU A 54 -9.97 -6.42 -9.02
C LEU A 54 -8.65 -5.67 -9.21
N ILE A 55 -7.83 -6.09 -10.17
CA ILE A 55 -6.56 -5.41 -10.50
C ILE A 55 -6.83 -3.97 -10.95
N LEU A 56 -7.84 -3.76 -11.78
CA LEU A 56 -8.23 -2.42 -12.24
C LEU A 56 -8.64 -1.52 -11.08
N LEU A 57 -9.44 -2.01 -10.13
CA LEU A 57 -9.84 -1.24 -8.95
C LEU A 57 -8.63 -0.86 -8.09
N VAL A 58 -7.69 -1.79 -7.87
CA VAL A 58 -6.45 -1.50 -7.14
C VAL A 58 -5.61 -0.46 -7.87
N ALA A 59 -5.49 -0.55 -9.19
CA ALA A 59 -4.75 0.44 -9.98
C ALA A 59 -5.38 1.84 -9.92
N ILE A 60 -6.72 1.93 -9.96
CA ILE A 60 -7.44 3.20 -9.82
C ILE A 60 -7.24 3.76 -8.41
N ALA A 61 -7.40 2.94 -7.36
CA ALA A 61 -7.19 3.37 -5.98
C ALA A 61 -5.76 3.89 -5.76
N PHE A 62 -4.76 3.17 -6.30
CA PHE A 62 -3.36 3.59 -6.24
C PHE A 62 -3.12 4.93 -6.96
N ALA A 63 -3.66 5.08 -8.18
CA ALA A 63 -3.54 6.34 -8.92
C ALA A 63 -4.22 7.51 -8.18
N PHE A 64 -5.37 7.28 -7.56
CA PHE A 64 -6.09 8.30 -6.80
C PHE A 64 -5.31 8.73 -5.56
N GLU A 65 -4.79 7.78 -4.79
CA GLU A 65 -3.99 8.05 -3.57
C GLU A 65 -2.67 8.75 -3.90
N GLN A 66 -2.01 8.37 -5.00
CA GLN A 66 -0.66 8.85 -5.32
C GLN A 66 -0.64 10.14 -6.17
N LEU A 67 -1.69 10.42 -6.95
CA LEU A 67 -1.70 11.57 -7.87
C LEU A 67 -2.74 12.64 -7.50
N TYR A 68 -3.90 12.23 -6.99
CA TYR A 68 -5.00 13.17 -6.77
C TYR A 68 -4.97 13.79 -5.38
N ILE A 69 -4.94 12.95 -4.33
CA ILE A 69 -4.91 13.39 -2.93
C ILE A 69 -3.71 14.31 -2.60
N PRO A 70 -2.45 13.99 -2.98
CA PRO A 70 -1.30 14.81 -2.59
C PRO A 70 -1.32 16.23 -3.17
N ASN A 71 -1.98 16.42 -4.31
CA ASN A 71 -2.04 17.71 -5.01
C ASN A 71 -3.21 18.60 -4.55
N GLN A 72 -4.02 18.16 -3.60
CA GLN A 72 -5.09 18.99 -3.04
C GLN A 72 -4.51 20.12 -2.19
N VAL A 73 -5.14 21.29 -2.25
CA VAL A 73 -4.72 22.47 -1.49
C VAL A 73 -5.41 22.45 -0.13
N VAL A 74 -4.62 22.47 0.94
CA VAL A 74 -5.11 22.47 2.33
C VAL A 74 -5.24 23.88 2.90
N ALA A 75 -4.38 24.80 2.46
CA ALA A 75 -4.44 26.22 2.80
C ALA A 75 -3.88 27.06 1.64
N SER A 76 -4.26 28.34 1.56
CA SER A 76 -3.77 29.26 0.53
C SER A 76 -3.29 30.55 1.18
N VAL A 77 -2.07 30.97 0.84
CA VAL A 77 -1.44 32.21 1.32
C VAL A 77 -1.19 33.10 0.10
N GLU A 78 -1.89 34.24 0.01
CA GLU A 78 -1.82 35.19 -1.12
C GLU A 78 -1.88 34.56 -2.53
N GLY A 79 -2.64 33.47 -2.68
CA GLY A 79 -2.82 32.77 -3.96
C GLY A 79 -1.82 31.63 -4.22
N ALA A 80 -0.82 31.43 -3.35
CA ALA A 80 0.03 30.24 -3.34
C ALA A 80 -0.60 29.17 -2.43
N GLY A 81 -0.95 28.02 -3.01
CA GLY A 81 -1.52 26.90 -2.28
C GLY A 81 -0.46 26.06 -1.56
N ILE A 82 -0.71 25.72 -0.30
CA ILE A 82 -0.01 24.67 0.44
C ILE A 82 -0.69 23.35 0.10
N THR A 83 0.05 22.41 -0.48
CA THR A 83 -0.52 21.11 -0.89
C THR A 83 -0.52 20.09 0.25
N VAL A 84 -1.40 19.09 0.17
CA VAL A 84 -1.47 17.98 1.14
C VAL A 84 -0.13 17.23 1.19
N ARG A 85 0.56 17.11 0.06
CA ARG A 85 1.89 16.50 -0.01
C ARG A 85 2.91 17.25 0.84
N ASP A 86 2.98 18.57 0.68
CA ASP A 86 3.94 19.41 1.40
C ASP A 86 3.63 19.37 2.91
N PHE A 87 2.34 19.50 3.26
CA PHE A 87 1.88 19.38 4.65
C PHE A 87 2.23 18.03 5.27
N ARG A 88 1.97 16.92 4.56
CA ARG A 88 2.28 15.57 5.06
C ARG A 88 3.77 15.39 5.28
N GLN A 89 4.60 15.88 4.37
CA GLN A 89 6.05 15.81 4.49
C GLN A 89 6.54 16.56 5.72
N GLU A 90 6.07 17.80 5.91
CA GLU A 90 6.47 18.63 7.06
C GLU A 90 5.96 18.05 8.38
N TYR A 91 4.72 17.57 8.40
CA TYR A 91 4.14 16.88 9.56
C TYR A 91 4.96 15.66 9.98
N LEU A 92 5.37 14.84 9.01
CA LEU A 92 6.19 13.66 9.29
C LEU A 92 7.58 14.04 9.78
N LEU A 93 8.18 15.09 9.21
CA LEU A 93 9.46 15.62 9.64
C LEU A 93 9.39 16.09 11.09
N GLU A 94 8.44 16.96 11.41
CA GLU A 94 8.29 17.53 12.75
C GLU A 94 7.94 16.46 13.78
N ARG A 95 7.03 15.53 13.43
CA ARG A 95 6.73 14.38 14.29
C ARG A 95 7.97 13.54 14.58
N ASN A 96 8.78 13.27 13.58
CA ASN A 96 10.00 12.49 13.75
C ASN A 96 11.04 13.24 14.59
N ARG A 97 11.15 14.57 14.41
CA ARG A 97 12.01 15.43 15.22
C ARG A 97 11.62 15.37 16.70
N LEU A 98 10.33 15.50 17.01
CA LEU A 98 9.83 15.39 18.39
C LEU A 98 10.07 13.99 18.96
N LEU A 99 9.79 12.93 18.19
CA LEU A 99 10.05 11.56 18.63
C LEU A 99 11.53 11.31 18.92
N LEU A 100 12.43 11.81 18.07
CA LEU A 100 13.87 11.71 18.31
C LEU A 100 14.26 12.40 19.61
N GLN A 101 13.73 13.59 19.86
CA GLN A 101 13.99 14.35 21.08
C GLN A 101 13.45 13.64 22.33
N LEU A 102 12.24 13.08 22.28
CA LEU A 102 11.65 12.32 23.39
C LEU A 102 12.41 11.00 23.64
N ASN A 103 12.82 10.29 22.59
CA ASN A 103 13.61 9.07 22.69
C ASN A 103 14.98 9.34 23.33
N GLN A 104 15.66 10.43 22.94
CA GLN A 104 16.94 10.82 23.54
C GLN A 104 16.83 11.04 25.05
N ILE A 105 15.71 11.60 25.51
CA ILE A 105 15.44 11.80 26.94
C ILE A 105 15.20 10.46 27.64
N GLN A 106 14.40 9.58 27.04
CA GLN A 106 14.16 8.24 27.58
C GLN A 106 15.46 7.43 27.69
N ASP A 107 16.32 7.50 26.67
CA ASP A 107 17.64 6.86 26.64
C ASP A 107 18.59 7.40 27.71
N SER A 108 18.40 8.65 28.16
CA SER A 108 19.14 9.23 29.28
C SER A 108 18.70 8.71 30.66
N GLY A 109 17.69 7.84 30.72
CA GLY A 109 17.15 7.24 31.93
C GLY A 109 16.08 8.07 32.63
N ILE A 110 15.61 9.14 32.01
CA ILE A 110 14.51 9.98 32.53
C ILE A 110 13.18 9.40 32.04
N ASP A 111 12.26 9.16 32.98
CA ASP A 111 10.93 8.69 32.65
C ASP A 111 10.08 9.82 32.04
N LEU A 112 9.56 9.59 30.83
CA LEU A 112 8.65 10.50 30.13
C LEU A 112 7.38 10.78 30.95
N GLN A 113 6.94 9.83 31.80
CA GLN A 113 5.79 10.04 32.68
C GLN A 113 6.04 11.17 33.68
N GLN A 114 7.27 11.33 34.19
CA GLN A 114 7.65 12.40 35.12
C GLN A 114 7.74 13.76 34.42
N LEU A 115 8.03 13.76 33.12
CA LEU A 115 8.12 14.96 32.30
C LEU A 115 6.78 15.40 31.72
N SER A 116 5.77 14.52 31.72
CA SER A 116 4.42 14.83 31.21
C SER A 116 3.72 16.01 31.93
N GLN A 117 4.24 16.43 33.08
CA GLN A 117 3.73 17.56 33.87
C GLN A 117 4.63 18.81 33.78
N GLN A 118 5.72 18.77 33.02
CA GLN A 118 6.70 19.85 32.90
C GLN A 118 6.71 20.40 31.48
N GLU A 119 6.47 21.71 31.33
CA GLU A 119 6.68 22.38 30.05
C GLU A 119 8.18 22.45 29.73
N PRO A 120 8.59 22.29 28.45
CA PRO A 120 7.77 22.11 27.25
C PRO A 120 7.38 20.64 26.94
N TYR A 121 7.83 19.67 27.74
CA TYR A 121 7.69 18.24 27.45
C TYR A 121 6.25 17.76 27.45
N SER A 122 5.41 18.28 28.35
CA SER A 122 3.95 18.08 28.34
C SER A 122 3.35 18.39 26.98
N THR A 123 3.70 19.54 26.39
CA THR A 123 3.23 19.95 25.06
C THR A 123 3.72 18.98 23.99
N TRP A 124 5.01 18.65 23.95
CA TRP A 124 5.56 17.73 22.94
C TRP A 124 4.96 16.32 23.01
N ILE A 125 4.78 15.79 24.22
CA ILE A 125 4.16 14.48 24.44
C ILE A 125 2.71 14.53 23.94
N ASN A 126 1.97 15.61 24.20
CA ASN A 126 0.60 15.76 23.72
C ASN A 126 0.56 15.87 22.18
N GLU A 127 1.41 16.68 21.57
CA GLU A 127 1.47 16.85 20.10
C GLU A 127 1.78 15.54 19.37
N VAL A 128 2.72 14.74 19.87
CA VAL A 128 3.05 13.44 19.26
C VAL A 128 1.90 12.44 19.39
N ASN A 129 1.14 12.51 20.48
CA ASN A 129 0.02 11.61 20.77
C ASN A 129 -1.31 12.05 20.15
N VAL A 130 -1.46 13.35 19.85
CA VAL A 130 -2.69 13.95 19.31
C VAL A 130 -2.39 14.52 17.92
N PRO A 131 -2.64 13.76 16.84
CA PRO A 131 -2.30 14.15 15.47
C PRO A 131 -2.84 15.51 15.06
N ASP A 132 -4.04 15.88 15.51
CA ASP A 132 -4.69 17.14 15.15
C ASP A 132 -3.97 18.36 15.74
N GLN A 133 -3.39 18.25 16.94
CA GLN A 133 -2.66 19.35 17.58
C GLN A 133 -1.35 19.63 16.83
N LEU A 134 -0.59 18.58 16.55
CA LEU A 134 0.64 18.69 15.78
C LEU A 134 0.36 19.15 14.35
N GLY A 135 -0.69 18.63 13.72
CA GLY A 135 -1.11 19.01 12.38
C GLY A 135 -1.47 20.50 12.30
N LEU A 136 -2.23 21.04 13.26
CA LEU A 136 -2.57 22.46 13.28
C LEU A 136 -1.34 23.35 13.48
N ARG A 137 -0.42 22.97 14.38
CA ARG A 137 0.84 23.70 14.57
C ARG A 137 1.66 23.73 13.29
N VAL A 138 1.91 22.57 12.69
CA VAL A 138 2.67 22.46 11.43
C VAL A 138 2.03 23.28 10.32
N LEU A 139 0.69 23.24 10.20
CA LEU A 139 0.00 24.03 9.19
C LEU A 139 0.20 25.55 9.41
N ASN A 140 0.11 26.01 10.67
CA ASN A 140 0.36 27.41 11.00
C ASN A 140 1.81 27.80 10.74
N ASP A 141 2.78 26.97 11.15
CA ASP A 141 4.21 27.19 10.89
C ASP A 141 4.47 27.33 9.38
N MET A 142 3.89 26.44 8.57
CA MET A 142 3.98 26.53 7.10
C MET A 142 3.34 27.80 6.53
N ILE A 143 2.24 28.29 7.11
CA ILE A 143 1.60 29.53 6.68
C ILE A 143 2.50 30.73 7.02
N ASP A 144 3.03 30.77 8.23
CA ASP A 144 3.92 31.83 8.71
C ASP A 144 5.21 31.88 7.91
N ASP A 145 5.81 30.73 7.57
CA ASP A 145 6.98 30.65 6.70
C ASP A 145 6.72 31.24 5.31
N ARG A 146 5.53 30.99 4.74
CA ARG A 146 5.14 31.55 3.44
C ARG A 146 4.93 33.05 3.52
N LEU A 147 4.29 33.54 4.58
CA LEU A 147 4.12 34.98 4.82
C LEU A 147 5.47 35.67 5.01
N LEU A 148 6.38 35.05 5.76
CA LEU A 148 7.72 35.55 5.97
C LEU A 148 8.52 35.61 4.67
N ALA A 149 8.43 34.59 3.82
CA ALA A 149 9.09 34.56 2.52
C ALA A 149 8.55 35.64 1.56
N LEU A 150 7.23 35.89 1.58
CA LEU A 150 6.60 36.96 0.80
C LEU A 150 7.11 38.33 1.26
N GLU A 151 7.16 38.57 2.57
CA GLU A 151 7.65 39.84 3.12
C GLU A 151 9.17 40.02 2.95
N ALA A 152 9.95 38.95 3.03
CA ALA A 152 11.38 39.00 2.71
C ALA A 152 11.60 39.42 1.25
N THR A 153 10.81 38.87 0.33
CA THR A 153 10.85 39.22 -1.09
C THR A 153 10.42 40.68 -1.31
N SER A 154 9.36 41.14 -0.63
CA SER A 154 8.88 42.53 -0.71
C SER A 154 9.97 43.53 -0.26
N ARG A 155 10.81 43.11 0.68
CA ARG A 155 11.94 43.88 1.22
C ARG A 155 13.26 43.67 0.49
N ASN A 156 13.29 42.92 -0.61
CA ASN A 156 14.51 42.55 -1.35
C ASN A 156 15.56 41.83 -0.46
N VAL A 157 15.12 41.07 0.52
CA VAL A 157 15.96 40.19 1.33
C VAL A 157 16.08 38.86 0.59
N ALA A 158 17.27 38.58 0.05
CA ALA A 158 17.60 37.31 -0.58
C ALA A 158 18.73 36.63 0.19
N VAL A 159 18.67 35.30 0.27
CA VAL A 159 19.71 34.47 0.88
C VAL A 159 20.45 33.76 -0.24
N ASP A 160 21.78 33.85 -0.27
CA ASP A 160 22.62 33.15 -1.22
C ASP A 160 23.13 31.80 -0.67
N ASP A 161 23.50 30.88 -1.56
CA ASP A 161 23.98 29.55 -1.19
C ASP A 161 25.26 29.57 -0.32
N GLY A 162 26.08 30.61 -0.47
CA GLY A 162 27.29 30.81 0.34
C GLY A 162 26.94 31.13 1.79
N ALA A 163 25.97 32.03 2.01
CA ALA A 163 25.45 32.33 3.35
C ALA A 163 24.82 31.10 4.01
N VAL A 164 24.06 30.28 3.24
CA VAL A 164 23.51 29.01 3.75
C VAL A 164 24.63 28.06 4.18
N ARG A 165 25.65 27.88 3.32
CA ARG A 165 26.78 27.02 3.64
C ARG A 165 27.50 27.48 4.90
N GLN A 166 27.79 28.78 5.01
CA GLN A 166 28.44 29.35 6.19
C GLN A 166 27.61 29.12 7.46
N ALA A 167 26.28 29.26 7.38
CA ALA A 167 25.39 28.99 8.51
C ALA A 167 25.41 27.51 8.93
N VAL A 168 25.42 26.59 7.96
CA VAL A 168 25.54 25.14 8.22
C VAL A 168 26.89 24.79 8.84
N GLU A 169 27.98 25.33 8.29
CA GLU A 169 29.34 25.14 8.82
C GLU A 169 29.42 25.65 10.27
N ALA A 170 28.91 26.86 10.53
CA ALA A 170 28.86 27.43 11.88
C ALA A 170 28.01 26.58 12.85
N TYR A 171 26.88 26.04 12.39
CA TYR A 171 26.01 25.18 13.19
C TYR A 171 26.74 23.90 13.66
N PHE A 172 27.54 23.29 12.79
CA PHE A 172 28.35 22.12 13.13
C PHE A 172 29.72 22.47 13.75
N GLY A 173 30.03 23.75 13.94
CA GLY A 173 31.34 24.21 14.42
C GLY A 173 32.48 23.89 13.45
N PHE A 174 32.18 23.70 12.17
CA PHE A 174 33.18 23.49 11.13
C PHE A 174 33.81 24.84 10.76
N ASP A 175 35.09 24.97 11.03
CA ASP A 175 35.90 26.08 10.54
C ASP A 175 36.80 25.59 9.40
N PRO A 176 36.47 25.90 8.13
CA PRO A 176 37.28 25.48 6.99
C PRO A 176 38.71 26.00 7.07
N THR A 177 38.95 27.14 7.71
CA THR A 177 40.29 27.71 7.87
C THR A 177 41.11 26.96 8.91
N ALA A 178 40.50 26.57 10.04
CA ALA A 178 41.15 25.72 11.03
C ALA A 178 41.49 24.34 10.46
N VAL A 179 40.60 23.73 9.68
CA VAL A 179 40.86 22.44 9.01
C VAL A 179 41.99 22.55 8.00
N ALA A 180 42.02 23.63 7.21
CA ALA A 180 43.11 23.89 6.26
C ALA A 180 44.47 24.10 6.95
N LEU A 181 44.47 24.69 8.16
CA LEU A 181 45.67 24.89 8.99
C LEU A 181 46.21 23.58 9.62
N ILE A 182 45.34 22.61 9.90
CA ILE A 182 45.74 21.32 10.50
C ILE A 182 46.30 20.37 9.41
N GLY A 183 46.12 20.66 8.12
CA GLY A 183 46.73 19.90 7.03
C GLY A 183 46.28 18.44 6.97
N VAL A 184 45.09 18.13 7.48
CA VAL A 184 44.55 16.77 7.49
C VAL A 184 44.12 16.44 6.07
N GLU A 185 44.85 15.54 5.40
CA GLU A 185 44.37 14.91 4.18
C GLU A 185 42.98 14.30 4.44
N PRO A 186 42.02 14.42 3.51
CA PRO A 186 40.68 13.88 3.70
C PRO A 186 40.77 12.41 4.11
N THR A 187 40.19 12.08 5.27
CA THR A 187 40.04 10.68 5.71
C THR A 187 39.36 9.91 4.59
N ALA A 188 40.06 8.92 4.04
CA ALA A 188 39.54 8.09 2.97
C ALA A 188 38.17 7.52 3.36
N THR A 189 37.17 7.72 2.51
CA THR A 189 35.87 7.07 2.65
C THR A 189 36.09 5.56 2.74
N PRO A 190 35.66 4.87 3.81
CA PRO A 190 35.83 3.44 3.89
C PRO A 190 35.04 2.79 2.75
N GLU A 191 35.73 2.05 1.88
CA GLU A 191 35.06 1.16 0.93
C GLU A 191 34.22 0.15 1.72
N PRO A 192 32.99 -0.16 1.30
CA PRO A 192 32.15 -1.12 2.00
C PRO A 192 32.81 -2.50 1.96
N THR A 193 33.32 -2.96 3.10
CA THR A 193 33.75 -4.35 3.28
C THR A 193 32.51 -5.24 3.23
N ILE A 194 32.35 -5.97 2.12
CA ILE A 194 31.38 -7.05 2.04
C ILE A 194 31.76 -8.16 3.03
N THR A 195 31.11 -8.19 4.19
CA THR A 195 31.22 -9.32 5.12
C THR A 195 30.52 -10.53 4.48
N PRO A 196 31.22 -11.64 4.17
CA PRO A 196 30.55 -12.84 3.68
C PRO A 196 29.58 -13.33 4.76
N THR A 197 28.31 -13.48 4.39
CA THR A 197 27.28 -14.04 5.27
C THR A 197 27.73 -15.42 5.74
N GLN A 198 27.96 -15.56 7.05
CA GLN A 198 28.27 -16.85 7.67
C GLN A 198 27.05 -17.76 7.46
N ASN A 199 27.24 -18.82 6.68
CA ASN A 199 26.23 -19.84 6.43
C ASN A 199 25.96 -20.58 7.75
N VAL A 200 24.96 -20.17 8.51
CA VAL A 200 24.58 -20.83 9.75
C VAL A 200 24.02 -22.21 9.41
N SER A 201 24.73 -23.26 9.80
CA SER A 201 24.29 -24.64 9.68
C SER A 201 22.98 -24.83 10.45
N PRO A 202 21.96 -25.49 9.89
CA PRO A 202 20.71 -25.74 10.60
C PRO A 202 20.96 -26.60 11.85
N PRO A 203 20.21 -26.37 12.94
CA PRO A 203 20.33 -27.15 14.17
C PRO A 203 19.91 -28.62 13.93
N PRO A 204 20.53 -29.58 14.63
CA PRO A 204 20.21 -30.99 14.46
C PRO A 204 18.75 -31.30 14.86
N PRO A 205 18.11 -32.32 14.25
CA PRO A 205 16.72 -32.66 14.52
C PRO A 205 16.53 -33.08 15.98
N ALA A 206 15.47 -32.59 16.62
CA ALA A 206 15.06 -33.05 17.94
C ALA A 206 14.64 -34.53 17.88
N THR A 207 15.34 -35.38 18.62
CA THR A 207 14.97 -36.80 18.78
C THR A 207 13.62 -36.91 19.49
N PRO A 208 12.62 -37.63 18.96
CA PRO A 208 11.37 -37.86 19.66
C PRO A 208 11.60 -38.74 20.89
N GLY A 209 11.26 -38.20 22.06
CA GLY A 209 11.26 -38.94 23.32
C GLY A 209 10.20 -40.05 23.29
N THR A 210 10.64 -41.30 23.42
CA THR A 210 9.78 -42.46 23.57
C THR A 210 8.97 -42.34 24.86
N THR A 211 7.68 -42.09 24.71
CA THR A 211 6.66 -42.36 25.72
C THR A 211 6.72 -43.83 26.12
N ARG A 212 7.00 -44.12 27.40
CA ARG A 212 6.64 -45.40 28.01
C ARG A 212 6.08 -45.14 29.41
N GLY A 213 4.77 -45.32 29.52
CA GLY A 213 4.07 -45.28 30.79
C GLY A 213 4.12 -46.59 31.56
N ALA A 214 3.28 -46.60 32.60
CA ALA A 214 2.76 -47.72 33.36
C ALA A 214 3.57 -48.21 34.59
N THR A 215 3.00 -47.87 35.76
CA THR A 215 2.54 -48.80 36.80
C THR A 215 3.59 -49.61 37.58
N THR A 216 3.75 -49.30 38.87
CA THR A 216 3.23 -50.05 40.05
C THR A 216 3.82 -49.44 41.31
#